data_AF-A0A7W7I277-F1
#
_entry.id   AF-A0A7W7I277-F1
#
_cell.length_a   1.000
_cell.length_b   1.000
_cell.length_c   1.000
_cell.angle_alpha   90.00
_cell.angle_beta   90.00
_cell.angle_gamma   90.00
#
_symmetry.space_group_name_H-M   'P 1'
#
loop_
_entity.id
_entity.type
_entity.pdbx_description
1 polymer ?
#
loop_
_entity_poly.entity_id
_entity_poly.type
_entity_poly.pdbx_seq_one_letter_code
_entity_poly.pdbx_strand_id
1 'polypeptide(L)'
;MTQVPEQQDTQGGRVVLWAQWGLLTAYLVGSFGTLLAAVVQAGDLGALLDPRLERLDDPKVALPDSVWNPLSWVFGICRLVAMLVFPVALVGLISGVAAVAHAQRVGDRKVLLGSLAAIAAWVVLLAVTLSPYGRQLHNWLLD
;
A
#
# COMPACT_ATOMS: atom_id res chain seq x y z
N MET A 1 24.57 -2.89 -37.51
CA MET A 1 23.94 -3.66 -36.43
C MET A 1 23.31 -2.65 -35.46
N THR A 2 22.08 -2.26 -35.75
CA THR A 2 21.27 -1.35 -34.93
C THR A 2 20.59 -2.19 -33.85
N GLN A 3 20.94 -1.96 -32.58
CA GLN A 3 20.28 -2.64 -31.48
C GLN A 3 18.82 -2.20 -31.40
N VAL A 4 17.94 -3.19 -31.31
CA VAL A 4 16.48 -3.07 -31.22
C VAL A 4 16.11 -2.41 -29.87
N PRO A 5 15.53 -1.20 -29.84
CA PRO A 5 15.16 -0.52 -28.58
C PRO A 5 13.91 -1.10 -27.89
N GLU A 6 13.16 -2.00 -28.54
CA GLU A 6 11.83 -2.42 -28.07
C GLU A 6 11.84 -3.24 -26.76
N GLN A 7 12.91 -4.00 -26.46
CA GLN A 7 12.90 -4.89 -25.29
C GLN A 7 13.11 -4.17 -23.95
N GLN A 8 13.81 -3.03 -23.94
CA GLN A 8 14.10 -2.31 -22.69
C GLN A 8 12.89 -1.53 -22.18
N ASP A 9 12.08 -0.96 -23.08
CA ASP A 9 10.95 -0.11 -22.71
C ASP A 9 9.80 -0.92 -22.06
N THR A 10 9.62 -2.16 -22.54
CA THR A 10 8.60 -3.09 -22.01
C THR A 10 8.97 -3.61 -20.61
N GLN A 11 10.27 -3.74 -20.29
CA GLN A 11 10.71 -4.14 -18.95
C GLN A 11 10.47 -3.02 -17.93
N GLY A 12 10.77 -1.76 -18.29
CA GLY A 12 10.57 -0.61 -17.42
C GLY A 12 9.13 -0.46 -16.92
N GLY A 13 8.16 -0.52 -17.84
CA GLY A 13 6.73 -0.44 -17.49
C GLY A 13 6.25 -1.56 -16.57
N ARG A 14 6.75 -2.79 -16.77
CA ARG A 14 6.42 -3.94 -15.90
C ARG A 14 7.01 -3.79 -14.51
N VAL A 15 8.25 -3.31 -14.38
CA VAL A 15 8.89 -3.08 -13.08
C VAL A 15 8.13 -2.03 -12.28
N VAL A 16 7.71 -0.93 -12.90
CA VAL A 16 6.89 0.11 -12.25
C VAL A 16 5.55 -0.47 -11.78
N LEU A 17 4.89 -1.26 -12.61
CA LEU A 17 3.62 -1.90 -12.23
C LEU A 17 3.80 -2.84 -11.04
N TRP A 18 4.83 -3.68 -11.05
CA TRP A 18 5.16 -4.57 -9.91
C TRP A 18 5.49 -3.78 -8.65
N ALA A 19 6.23 -2.68 -8.77
CA ALA A 19 6.52 -1.80 -7.65
C ALA A 19 5.25 -1.17 -7.07
N GLN A 20 4.32 -0.72 -7.92
CA GLN A 20 3.02 -0.17 -7.47
C GLN A 20 2.20 -1.22 -6.71
N TRP A 21 2.09 -2.44 -7.24
CA TRP A 21 1.37 -3.51 -6.55
C TRP A 21 2.05 -3.95 -5.26
N GLY A 22 3.38 -4.03 -5.26
CA GLY A 22 4.14 -4.35 -4.05
C GLY A 22 3.93 -3.30 -2.97
N LEU A 23 3.98 -2.02 -3.33
CA LEU A 23 3.79 -0.91 -2.40
C LEU A 23 2.36 -0.85 -1.86
N LEU A 24 1.35 -1.08 -2.72
CA LEU A 24 -0.05 -1.19 -2.31
C LEU A 24 -0.25 -2.37 -1.35
N THR A 25 0.35 -3.52 -1.66
CA THR A 25 0.28 -4.71 -0.81
C THR A 25 0.93 -4.45 0.55
N ALA A 26 2.12 -3.86 0.57
CA ALA A 26 2.80 -3.48 1.81
C ALA A 26 1.95 -2.53 2.65
N TYR A 27 1.32 -1.53 2.01
CA TYR A 27 0.39 -0.64 2.69
C TYR A 27 -0.79 -1.39 3.33
N LEU A 28 -1.45 -2.27 2.56
CA LEU A 28 -2.63 -3.00 3.03
C LEU A 28 -2.27 -3.97 4.17
N VAL A 29 -1.16 -4.68 4.04
CA VAL A 29 -0.64 -5.57 5.09
C VAL A 29 -0.27 -4.76 6.34
N GLY A 30 0.38 -3.61 6.18
CA GLY A 30 0.81 -2.78 7.29
C GLY A 30 -0.33 -2.12 8.06
N SER A 31 -1.37 -1.68 7.34
CA SER A 31 -2.55 -1.06 7.93
C SER A 31 -3.52 -2.13 8.46
N PHE A 32 -4.15 -2.89 7.57
CA PHE A 32 -5.17 -3.86 7.92
C PHE A 32 -4.63 -5.12 8.59
N GLY A 33 -3.42 -5.55 8.25
CA GLY A 33 -2.80 -6.70 8.92
C GLY A 33 -2.51 -6.40 10.40
N THR A 34 -1.97 -5.21 10.70
CA THR A 34 -1.77 -4.76 12.09
C THR A 34 -3.09 -4.60 12.82
N LEU A 35 -4.10 -4.01 12.16
CA LEU A 35 -5.45 -3.89 12.74
C LEU A 35 -6.07 -5.26 13.06
N LEU A 36 -5.99 -6.21 12.12
CA LEU A 36 -6.51 -7.57 12.32
C LEU A 36 -5.79 -8.29 13.45
N ALA A 37 -4.47 -8.15 13.55
CA ALA A 37 -3.70 -8.72 14.65
C ALA A 37 -4.16 -8.16 16.01
N ALA A 38 -4.31 -6.84 16.10
CA ALA A 38 -4.78 -6.17 17.31
C ALA A 38 -6.21 -6.61 17.69
N VAL A 39 -7.11 -6.68 16.72
CA VAL A 39 -8.50 -7.13 16.92
C VAL A 39 -8.56 -8.57 17.43
N VAL A 40 -7.77 -9.48 16.84
CA VAL A 40 -7.71 -10.88 17.25
C VAL A 40 -7.15 -11.00 18.67
N GLN A 41 -6.13 -10.22 19.01
CA GLN A 41 -5.52 -10.22 20.33
C GLN A 41 -6.47 -9.63 21.41
N ALA A 42 -7.17 -8.55 21.07
CA ALA A 42 -8.15 -7.90 21.96
C ALA A 42 -9.47 -8.69 22.08
N GLY A 43 -9.75 -9.59 21.13
CA GLY A 43 -11.01 -10.34 21.05
C GLY A 43 -12.22 -9.48 20.68
N ASP A 44 -12.01 -8.27 20.14
CA ASP A 44 -13.06 -7.30 19.83
C ASP A 44 -13.20 -7.07 18.32
N LEU A 45 -14.00 -7.90 17.66
CA LEU A 45 -14.30 -7.76 16.22
C LEU A 45 -14.96 -6.41 15.88
N GLY A 46 -15.63 -5.77 16.85
CA GLY A 46 -16.24 -4.46 16.67
C GLY A 46 -15.22 -3.35 16.43
N ALA A 47 -13.98 -3.53 16.90
CA ALA A 47 -12.90 -2.59 16.70
C ALA A 47 -12.38 -2.55 15.25
N LEU A 48 -12.79 -3.48 14.37
CA LEU A 48 -12.56 -3.35 12.92
C LEU A 48 -13.24 -2.13 12.30
N LEU A 49 -14.36 -1.68 12.87
CA LEU A 49 -15.11 -0.52 12.37
C LEU A 49 -14.84 0.76 13.17
N ASP A 50 -14.21 0.62 14.34
CA ASP A 50 -13.90 1.72 15.25
C ASP A 50 -12.53 1.48 15.91
N PRO A 51 -11.44 1.62 15.14
CA PRO A 51 -10.08 1.36 15.61
C PRO A 51 -9.63 2.50 16.52
N ARG A 52 -9.83 2.34 17.83
CA ARG A 52 -9.38 3.30 18.84
C ARG A 52 -8.39 2.67 19.80
N LEU A 53 -7.47 3.50 20.29
CA LEU A 53 -6.47 3.11 21.28
C LEU A 53 -7.11 2.49 22.52
N GLU A 54 -8.25 3.02 22.97
CA GLU A 54 -8.93 2.49 24.18
C GLU A 54 -9.49 1.08 24.00
N ARG A 55 -9.64 0.60 22.75
CA ARG A 55 -10.16 -0.75 22.44
C ARG A 55 -9.08 -1.73 22.02
N LEU A 56 -8.04 -1.26 21.32
CA LEU A 56 -7.03 -2.09 20.67
C LEU A 56 -5.63 -2.01 21.29
N ASP A 57 -5.43 -1.16 22.30
CA ASP A 57 -4.12 -0.83 22.88
C ASP A 57 -3.15 -0.24 21.81
N ASP A 58 -1.89 0.00 22.18
CA ASP A 58 -0.86 0.47 21.26
C ASP A 58 -0.67 -0.55 20.12
N PRO A 59 -0.75 -0.14 18.84
CA PRO A 59 -0.52 -1.03 17.69
C PRO A 59 0.81 -1.77 17.70
N LYS A 60 1.82 -1.32 18.47
CA LYS A 60 3.11 -2.02 18.66
C LYS A 60 2.95 -3.30 19.48
N VAL A 61 1.99 -3.33 20.42
CA VAL A 61 1.72 -4.50 21.29
C VAL A 61 1.14 -5.66 20.50
N ALA A 62 0.45 -5.36 19.39
CA ALA A 62 -0.07 -6.35 18.46
C ALA A 62 1.00 -7.03 17.59
N LEU A 63 2.24 -6.51 17.61
CA LEU A 63 3.33 -7.06 16.83
C LEU A 63 4.19 -8.01 17.67
N PRO A 64 4.73 -9.09 17.07
CA PRO A 64 5.60 -10.01 17.78
C PRO A 64 6.85 -9.28 18.30
N ASP A 65 7.01 -9.25 19.62
CA ASP A 65 8.01 -8.48 20.33
C ASP A 65 9.38 -9.20 20.31
N SER A 66 10.08 -9.10 19.18
CA SER A 66 11.47 -9.56 19.04
C SER A 66 12.15 -8.91 17.85
N VAL A 67 13.27 -8.22 18.12
CA VAL A 67 14.14 -7.60 17.11
C VAL A 67 14.77 -8.66 16.18
N TRP A 68 14.81 -9.92 16.61
CA TRP A 68 15.34 -11.03 15.80
C TRP A 68 14.25 -11.79 15.03
N ASN A 69 12.98 -11.42 15.17
CA ASN A 69 11.90 -12.07 14.43
C ASN A 69 11.70 -11.37 13.07
N PRO A 70 11.95 -12.03 11.92
CA PRO A 70 11.75 -11.41 10.61
C PRO A 70 10.32 -10.92 10.37
N LEU A 71 9.31 -11.48 11.05
CA LEU A 71 7.94 -10.99 10.98
C LEU A 71 7.79 -9.59 11.60
N SER A 72 8.49 -9.28 12.70
CA SER A 72 8.42 -7.95 13.32
C SER A 72 8.96 -6.87 12.37
N TRP A 73 10.01 -7.20 11.59
CA TRP A 73 10.54 -6.34 10.54
C TRP A 73 9.55 -6.13 9.39
N VAL A 74 8.91 -7.19 8.91
CA VAL A 74 7.93 -7.08 7.82
C VAL A 74 6.77 -6.19 8.25
N PHE A 75 6.17 -6.44 9.41
CA PHE A 75 5.09 -5.61 9.93
C PHE A 75 5.54 -4.18 10.23
N GLY A 76 6.73 -3.98 10.78
CA GLY A 76 7.30 -2.66 11.03
C GLY A 76 7.48 -1.83 9.75
N ILE A 77 8.06 -2.43 8.70
CA ILE A 77 8.22 -1.78 7.39
C ILE A 77 6.86 -1.49 6.77
N CYS A 78 5.93 -2.45 6.80
CA CYS A 78 4.60 -2.25 6.26
C CYS A 78 3.82 -1.16 7.01
N ARG A 79 3.96 -1.08 8.34
CA ARG A 79 3.40 -0.01 9.16
C ARG A 79 4.02 1.35 8.82
N LEU A 80 5.34 1.41 8.62
CA LEU A 80 6.01 2.63 8.18
C LEU A 80 5.49 3.10 6.81
N VAL A 81 5.28 2.17 5.86
CA VAL A 81 4.65 2.46 4.57
C VAL A 81 3.23 2.99 4.77
N ALA A 82 2.47 2.42 5.72
CA ALA A 82 1.12 2.89 6.06
C ALA A 82 1.11 4.30 6.69
N MET A 83 2.13 4.66 7.47
CA MET A 83 2.33 6.02 7.97
C MET A 83 2.67 7.01 6.84
N LEU A 84 3.33 6.54 5.79
CA LEU A 84 3.69 7.34 4.63
C LEU A 84 2.63 7.29 3.52
N VAL A 85 1.37 6.96 3.85
CA VAL A 85 0.30 6.76 2.87
C VAL A 85 0.11 7.91 1.89
N PHE A 86 0.18 9.16 2.36
CA PHE A 86 0.00 10.34 1.50
C PHE A 86 1.12 10.49 0.45
N PRO A 87 2.41 10.57 0.83
CA PRO A 87 3.48 10.63 -0.16
C PRO A 87 3.54 9.37 -1.04
N VAL A 88 3.27 8.19 -0.47
CA VAL A 88 3.23 6.91 -1.20
C VAL A 88 2.13 6.90 -2.27
N ALA A 89 0.90 7.30 -1.90
CA ALA A 89 -0.22 7.36 -2.83
C ALA A 89 -0.02 8.39 -3.94
N LEU A 90 0.60 9.54 -3.62
CA LEU A 90 0.93 10.56 -4.60
C LEU A 90 1.94 10.04 -5.63
N VAL A 91 3.02 9.38 -5.18
CA VAL A 91 4.01 8.75 -6.06
C VAL A 91 3.37 7.64 -6.90
N GLY A 92 2.49 6.83 -6.31
CA GLY A 92 1.71 5.81 -7.00
C GLY A 92 0.83 6.38 -8.13
N LEU A 93 0.13 7.49 -7.87
CA LEU A 93 -0.69 8.17 -8.87
C LEU A 93 0.17 8.76 -10.00
N ILE A 94 1.24 9.49 -9.67
CA ILE A 94 2.12 10.11 -10.67
C ILE A 94 2.74 9.05 -11.57
N SER A 95 3.28 7.97 -10.98
CA SER A 95 3.86 6.86 -11.73
C SER A 95 2.80 6.13 -12.58
N GLY A 96 1.57 5.99 -12.08
CA GLY A 96 0.47 5.39 -12.83
C GLY A 96 0.09 6.21 -14.06
N VAL A 97 -0.05 7.53 -13.91
CA VAL A 97 -0.33 8.45 -15.02
C VAL A 97 0.79 8.42 -16.06
N ALA A 98 2.05 8.43 -15.62
CA ALA A 98 3.19 8.31 -16.52
C ALA A 98 3.18 6.99 -17.31
N ALA A 99 2.85 5.87 -16.63
CA ALA A 99 2.75 4.56 -17.26
C ALA A 99 1.59 4.47 -18.26
N VAL A 100 0.44 5.09 -17.97
CA VAL A 100 -0.69 5.21 -18.93
C VAL A 100 -0.26 6.00 -20.16
N ALA A 101 0.39 7.16 -19.97
CA ALA A 101 0.84 8.00 -21.08
C ALA A 101 1.86 7.28 -21.97
N HIS A 102 2.76 6.49 -21.38
CA HIS A 102 3.70 5.66 -22.12
C HIS A 102 3.01 4.50 -22.85
N ALA A 103 2.13 3.75 -22.18
CA ALA A 103 1.41 2.62 -22.77
C ALA A 103 0.50 3.06 -23.94
N GLN A 104 -0.11 4.24 -23.85
CA GLN A 104 -0.90 4.83 -24.95
C GLN A 104 -0.04 5.12 -26.18
N ARG A 105 1.21 5.57 -26.01
CA ARG A 105 2.14 5.83 -27.12
C ARG A 105 2.62 4.55 -27.79
N VAL A 106 2.86 3.50 -27.01
CA VAL A 106 3.40 2.22 -27.50
C VAL A 106 2.28 1.25 -27.94
N GLY A 107 1.03 1.52 -27.58
CA GLY A 107 -0.12 0.69 -27.95
C GLY A 107 -0.27 -0.60 -27.13
N ASP A 108 0.43 -0.74 -26.00
CA ASP A 108 0.35 -1.91 -25.14
C ASP A 108 -0.91 -1.86 -24.25
N ARG A 109 -1.96 -2.54 -24.70
CA ARG A 109 -3.25 -2.61 -23.98
C ARG A 109 -3.15 -3.28 -22.61
N LYS A 110 -2.23 -4.23 -22.41
CA LYS A 110 -2.12 -4.97 -21.14
C LYS A 110 -1.51 -4.06 -20.07
N VAL A 111 -0.43 -3.35 -20.41
CA VAL A 111 0.18 -2.36 -19.51
C VAL A 111 -0.81 -1.24 -19.23
N LEU A 112 -1.53 -0.74 -20.25
CA LEU A 112 -2.54 0.29 -20.08
C LEU A 112 -3.63 -0.10 -19.07
N LEU A 113 -4.25 -1.28 -19.23
CA LEU A 113 -5.28 -1.77 -18.30
C LEU A 113 -4.72 -1.99 -16.89
N GLY A 114 -3.50 -2.53 -16.79
CA GLY A 114 -2.82 -2.71 -15.50
C GLY A 114 -2.55 -1.39 -14.78
N SER A 115 -2.05 -0.38 -15.50
CA SER A 115 -1.80 0.95 -14.94
C SER A 115 -3.09 1.67 -14.56
N LEU A 116 -4.16 1.54 -15.34
CA LEU A 116 -5.47 2.09 -14.98
C LEU A 116 -6.03 1.43 -13.72
N ALA A 117 -5.91 0.11 -13.59
CA ALA A 117 -6.30 -0.61 -12.38
C ALA A 117 -5.48 -0.15 -11.16
N ALA A 118 -4.17 0.06 -11.32
CA ALA A 118 -3.32 0.57 -10.26
C ALA A 118 -3.70 2.01 -9.85
N ILE A 119 -3.96 2.90 -10.81
CA ILE A 119 -4.48 4.26 -10.52
C ILE A 119 -5.80 4.17 -9.75
N ALA A 120 -6.74 3.35 -10.22
CA ALA A 120 -8.03 3.18 -9.55
C ALA A 120 -7.85 2.70 -8.10
N ALA A 121 -6.95 1.74 -7.87
CA ALA A 121 -6.62 1.26 -6.53
C ALA A 121 -6.04 2.38 -5.65
N TRP A 122 -5.11 3.18 -6.18
CA TRP A 122 -4.55 4.32 -5.44
C TRP A 122 -5.58 5.40 -5.14
N VAL A 123 -6.51 5.69 -6.08
CA VAL A 123 -7.61 6.64 -5.85
C VAL A 123 -8.55 6.14 -4.75
N VAL A 124 -8.95 4.87 -4.80
CA VAL A 124 -9.78 4.25 -3.75
C VAL A 124 -9.04 4.31 -2.41
N LEU A 125 -7.75 3.99 -2.39
CA LEU A 125 -6.94 4.07 -1.18
C LEU A 125 -6.90 5.48 -0.60
N LEU A 126 -6.69 6.49 -1.46
CA LEU A 126 -6.68 7.88 -1.05
C LEU A 126 -8.04 8.31 -0.47
N ALA A 127 -9.14 7.91 -1.11
CA ALA A 127 -10.49 8.19 -0.65
C ALA A 127 -10.77 7.54 0.72
N VAL A 128 -10.36 6.28 0.91
CA VAL A 128 -10.46 5.58 2.20
C VAL A 128 -9.61 6.29 3.24
N THR A 129 -8.37 6.65 2.92
CA THR A 129 -7.45 7.34 3.84
C THR A 129 -7.99 8.71 4.28
N LEU A 130 -8.61 9.45 3.36
CA LEU A 130 -9.23 10.76 3.64
C LEU A 130 -10.56 10.66 4.39
N SER A 131 -11.19 9.48 4.41
CA SER A 131 -12.41 9.26 5.16
C SER A 131 -12.19 9.42 6.68
N PRO A 132 -13.24 9.65 7.49
CA PRO A 132 -13.13 9.67 8.94
C PRO A 132 -12.51 8.38 9.49
N TYR A 133 -12.90 7.22 8.92
CA TYR A 133 -12.36 5.92 9.28
C TYR A 133 -10.85 5.83 8.98
N GLY A 134 -10.43 6.25 7.78
CA GLY A 134 -9.02 6.22 7.39
C GLY A 134 -8.14 7.10 8.28
N ARG A 135 -8.63 8.28 8.67
CA ARG A 135 -7.92 9.16 9.61
C ARG A 135 -7.82 8.54 11.00
N GLN A 136 -8.87 7.89 11.48
CA GLN A 136 -8.87 7.22 12.77
C GLN A 136 -7.87 6.05 12.78
N LEU A 137 -7.91 5.20 11.74
CA LEU A 137 -6.95 4.12 11.56
C LEU A 137 -5.51 4.63 11.45
N HIS A 138 -5.29 5.72 10.69
CA HIS A 138 -3.97 6.31 10.53
C HIS A 138 -3.42 6.90 11.83
N ASN A 139 -4.27 7.60 12.59
CA ASN A 139 -3.88 8.13 13.90
C ASN A 139 -3.55 7.00 14.89
N TRP A 140 -4.38 5.96 14.94
CA TRP A 140 -4.09 4.78 15.77
C TRP A 140 -2.78 4.12 15.35
N LEU A 141 -2.49 4.00 14.05
CA LEU A 141 -1.21 3.47 13.56
C LEU A 141 -0.01 4.37 13.91
N LEU A 142 -0.21 5.66 14.19
CA LEU A 142 0.85 6.59 14.57
C LEU A 142 1.19 6.54 16.07
N ASP A 143 0.21 6.18 16.90
CA ASP A 143 0.42 5.99 18.35
C ASP A 143 1.41 4.86 18.65
#